data_AF-A0A2E5JDG0-F1
#
_entry.id   AF-A0A2E5JDG0-F1
#
_cell.length_a   1.000
_cell.length_b   1.000
_cell.length_c   1.000
_cell.angle_alpha   90.00
_cell.angle_beta   90.00
_cell.angle_gamma   90.00
#
_symmetry.space_group_name_H-M   'P 1'
#
loop_
_entity.id
_entity.type
_entity.pdbx_description
1 polymer ?
#
loop_
_entity_poly.entity_id
_entity_poly.type
_entity_poly.pdbx_seq_one_letter_code
_entity_poly.pdbx_strand_id
1 'polypeptide(L)'
;MSLTDMIYHKLIHVGDTVFFNFKGNHFTANILTGALIGNCKITTFDKTKRILIGVTAFSSLTAWTEACLQDVLEEYYTRYSSWKRVSHKESKRSMGDLRDQCKLLSKKRKREEEVPELYKEIYRLQQTIVNMKQYIDQWENGVTPERKNWEVVSIRPVLKKTKREDEAKLRAQYIMMKQPRGIDLELYDILKNC
;
A
#
# COMPACT_ATOMS: atom_id res chain seq x y z
N MET A 1 2.55 -5.85 8.84
CA MET A 1 1.79 -5.28 7.72
C MET A 1 0.99 -6.37 7.04
N SER A 2 -0.33 -6.18 7.14
CA SER A 2 -1.44 -6.96 6.62
C SER A 2 -2.04 -6.28 5.38
N LEU A 3 -2.96 -6.96 4.70
CA LEU A 3 -3.73 -6.35 3.59
C LEU A 3 -4.55 -5.14 4.06
N THR A 4 -5.08 -5.19 5.28
CA THR A 4 -5.83 -4.06 5.89
C THR A 4 -4.96 -2.81 6.00
N ASP A 5 -3.71 -2.96 6.43
CA ASP A 5 -2.76 -1.84 6.52
C ASP A 5 -2.51 -1.24 5.12
N MET A 6 -2.42 -2.09 4.10
CA MET A 6 -2.17 -1.66 2.71
C MET A 6 -3.37 -0.92 2.12
N ILE A 7 -4.60 -1.33 2.43
CA ILE A 7 -5.83 -0.60 2.08
C ILE A 7 -5.85 0.76 2.78
N TYR A 8 -5.56 0.79 4.09
CA TYR A 8 -5.51 2.03 4.87
C TYR A 8 -4.52 3.05 4.28
N HIS A 9 -3.36 2.56 3.81
CA HIS A 9 -2.34 3.37 3.15
C HIS A 9 -2.57 3.61 1.65
N LYS A 10 -3.71 3.15 1.09
CA LYS A 10 -4.07 3.30 -0.34
C LYS A 10 -3.06 2.69 -1.30
N LEU A 11 -2.37 1.63 -0.89
CA LEU A 11 -1.46 0.86 -1.74
C LEU A 11 -2.19 -0.19 -2.57
N ILE A 12 -3.36 -0.62 -2.10
CA ILE A 12 -4.31 -1.50 -2.78
C ILE A 12 -5.73 -1.04 -2.42
N HIS A 13 -6.73 -1.42 -3.21
CA HIS A 13 -8.12 -1.04 -3.04
C HIS A 13 -9.05 -2.26 -3.09
N VAL A 14 -10.26 -2.10 -2.56
CA VAL A 14 -11.33 -3.08 -2.74
C VAL A 14 -11.71 -3.12 -4.22
N GLY A 15 -11.81 -4.33 -4.77
CA GLY A 15 -12.04 -4.59 -6.19
C GLY A 15 -10.76 -4.96 -6.96
N ASP A 16 -9.58 -4.59 -6.44
CA ASP A 16 -8.31 -4.86 -7.09
C ASP A 16 -8.06 -6.37 -7.25
N THR A 17 -7.23 -6.73 -8.22
CA THR A 17 -6.97 -8.11 -8.60
C THR A 17 -5.57 -8.54 -8.17
N VAL A 18 -5.49 -9.65 -7.44
CA VAL A 18 -4.23 -10.33 -7.14
C VAL A 18 -4.12 -11.61 -7.95
N PHE A 19 -2.90 -11.96 -8.35
CA PHE A 19 -2.65 -13.14 -9.17
C PHE A 19 -1.31 -13.79 -8.89
N PHE A 20 -1.19 -15.07 -9.21
CA PHE A 20 0.11 -15.76 -9.28
C PHE A 20 0.09 -16.84 -10.36
N ASN A 21 1.27 -17.21 -10.83
CA ASN A 21 1.44 -18.29 -11.80
C ASN A 21 2.09 -19.51 -11.13
N PHE A 22 1.62 -20.70 -11.45
CA PHE A 22 2.23 -21.94 -10.98
C PHE A 22 2.05 -23.07 -11.99
N LYS A 23 3.16 -23.67 -12.45
CA LYS A 23 3.18 -24.79 -13.42
C LYS A 23 2.25 -24.56 -14.63
N GLY A 24 2.30 -23.37 -15.23
CA GLY A 24 1.47 -23.01 -16.39
C GLY A 24 0.02 -22.61 -16.09
N ASN A 25 -0.41 -22.71 -14.82
CA ASN A 25 -1.71 -22.23 -14.37
C ASN A 25 -1.63 -20.79 -13.87
N HIS A 26 -2.62 -19.97 -14.24
CA HIS A 26 -2.75 -18.59 -13.80
C HIS A 26 -3.92 -18.45 -12.82
N PHE A 27 -3.61 -18.19 -11.55
CA PHE A 27 -4.61 -17.99 -10.50
C PHE A 27 -4.88 -16.52 -10.29
N THR A 28 -6.16 -16.17 -10.16
CA THR A 28 -6.60 -14.79 -9.90
C THR A 28 -7.66 -14.76 -8.80
N ALA A 29 -7.66 -13.69 -8.02
CA ALA A 29 -8.69 -13.39 -7.03
C ALA A 29 -8.84 -11.87 -6.85
N ASN A 30 -9.95 -11.46 -6.25
CA ASN A 30 -10.24 -10.06 -5.97
C ASN A 30 -10.07 -9.74 -4.48
N ILE A 31 -9.58 -8.54 -4.20
CA ILE A 31 -9.61 -7.94 -2.87
C ILE A 31 -11.04 -7.50 -2.56
N LEU A 32 -11.65 -8.10 -1.55
CA LEU A 32 -13.00 -7.80 -1.09
C LEU A 32 -12.97 -6.85 0.11
N THR A 33 -14.16 -6.35 0.47
CA THR A 33 -14.37 -5.56 1.68
C THR A 33 -13.81 -6.31 2.91
N GLY A 34 -13.19 -5.57 3.83
CA GLY A 34 -12.54 -6.16 5.01
C GLY A 34 -11.16 -6.77 4.73
N ALA A 35 -10.55 -6.45 3.57
CA ALA A 35 -9.25 -6.97 3.16
C ALA A 35 -9.22 -8.51 2.97
N LEU A 36 -10.37 -9.08 2.62
CA LEU A 36 -10.53 -10.49 2.31
C LEU A 36 -10.19 -10.78 0.85
N ILE A 37 -9.90 -12.03 0.53
CA ILE A 37 -9.63 -12.49 -0.84
C ILE A 37 -10.74 -13.43 -1.27
N GLY A 38 -11.36 -13.18 -2.42
CA GLY A 38 -12.41 -14.05 -2.94
C GLY A 38 -12.55 -13.95 -4.46
N ASN A 39 -13.66 -14.48 -4.99
CA ASN A 39 -13.90 -14.55 -6.44
C ASN A 39 -12.77 -15.27 -7.21
N CYS A 40 -12.28 -16.37 -6.65
CA CYS A 40 -11.11 -17.09 -7.14
C CYS A 40 -11.36 -17.75 -8.51
N LYS A 41 -10.40 -17.60 -9.42
CA LYS A 41 -10.41 -18.22 -10.74
C LYS A 41 -9.03 -18.80 -11.07
N ILE A 42 -9.03 -19.83 -11.91
CA ILE A 42 -7.83 -20.37 -12.54
C ILE A 42 -8.03 -20.30 -14.06
N THR A 43 -6.98 -19.90 -14.77
CA THR A 43 -6.89 -19.98 -16.22
C THR A 43 -5.82 -20.98 -16.60
N THR A 44 -6.20 -21.97 -17.40
CA THR A 44 -5.33 -23.05 -17.88
C THR A 44 -5.57 -23.20 -19.38
N PHE A 45 -4.53 -23.05 -20.21
CA PHE A 45 -4.62 -23.10 -21.68
C PHE A 45 -5.84 -22.32 -22.22
N ASP A 46 -5.94 -21.04 -21.85
CA ASP A 46 -7.01 -20.09 -22.22
C ASP A 46 -8.43 -20.40 -21.73
N LYS A 47 -8.61 -21.45 -20.92
CA LYS A 47 -9.89 -21.72 -20.25
C LYS A 47 -9.89 -21.18 -18.84
N THR A 48 -10.75 -20.21 -18.56
CA THR A 48 -10.95 -19.67 -17.21
C THR A 48 -12.12 -20.37 -16.52
N LYS A 49 -11.88 -20.93 -15.33
CA LYS A 49 -12.92 -21.50 -14.47
C LYS A 49 -12.88 -20.88 -13.07
N ARG A 50 -14.05 -20.77 -12.43
CA ARG A 50 -14.14 -20.44 -11.00
C ARG A 50 -13.68 -21.63 -10.17
N ILE A 51 -12.96 -21.36 -9.09
CA ILE A 51 -12.42 -22.37 -8.16
C ILE A 51 -12.78 -21.99 -6.73
N LEU A 52 -12.61 -22.94 -5.80
CA LEU A 52 -12.81 -22.70 -4.36
C LEU A 52 -14.23 -22.18 -4.04
N ILE A 53 -15.24 -22.67 -4.79
CA ILE A 53 -16.64 -22.17 -4.75
C ILE A 53 -17.28 -22.37 -3.36
N GLY A 54 -16.83 -23.39 -2.60
CA GLY A 54 -17.30 -23.65 -1.24
C GLY A 54 -16.69 -22.74 -0.16
N VAL A 55 -15.71 -21.91 -0.50
CA VAL A 55 -15.05 -20.99 0.44
C VAL A 55 -15.55 -19.57 0.17
N THR A 56 -16.16 -18.95 1.17
CA THR A 56 -16.68 -17.58 1.05
C THR A 56 -15.56 -16.58 0.76
N ALA A 57 -14.49 -16.61 1.55
CA ALA A 57 -13.30 -15.78 1.35
C ALA A 57 -12.12 -16.26 2.20
N PHE A 58 -10.92 -15.79 1.87
CA PHE A 58 -9.69 -16.02 2.61
C PHE A 58 -9.24 -14.75 3.32
N SER A 59 -8.68 -14.90 4.52
CA SER A 59 -8.16 -13.79 5.34
C SER A 59 -6.72 -13.41 5.02
N SER A 60 -6.00 -14.20 4.21
CA SER A 60 -4.59 -13.94 3.88
C SER A 60 -4.18 -14.52 2.53
N LEU A 61 -3.15 -13.93 1.93
CA LEU A 61 -2.52 -14.43 0.70
C LEU A 61 -2.03 -15.87 0.86
N THR A 62 -1.50 -16.23 2.03
CA THR A 62 -1.02 -17.57 2.33
C THR A 62 -2.14 -18.60 2.26
N ALA A 63 -3.22 -18.38 2.99
CA ALA A 63 -4.37 -19.28 3.00
C ALA A 63 -4.97 -19.45 1.59
N TRP A 64 -5.09 -18.35 0.83
CA TRP A 64 -5.58 -18.41 -0.54
C TRP A 64 -4.65 -19.20 -1.48
N THR A 65 -3.33 -18.94 -1.44
CA THR A 65 -2.37 -19.66 -2.29
C THR A 65 -2.27 -21.13 -1.90
N GLU A 66 -2.35 -21.47 -0.62
CA GLU A 66 -2.33 -22.86 -0.16
C GLU A 66 -3.56 -23.61 -0.63
N ALA A 67 -4.76 -23.04 -0.50
CA ALA A 67 -5.98 -23.63 -1.05
C ALA A 67 -5.90 -23.82 -2.58
N CYS A 68 -5.30 -22.88 -3.30
CA CYS A 68 -5.10 -23.03 -4.75
C CYS A 68 -4.10 -24.15 -5.11
N LEU A 69 -3.07 -24.38 -4.30
CA LEU A 69 -2.08 -25.42 -4.58
C LEU A 69 -2.56 -26.80 -4.11
N GLN A 70 -3.10 -26.88 -2.89
CA GLN A 70 -3.51 -28.14 -2.28
C GLN A 70 -4.88 -28.60 -2.79
N ASP A 71 -5.89 -27.74 -2.76
CA ASP A 71 -7.27 -28.16 -3.04
C ASP A 71 -7.60 -28.17 -4.54
N VAL A 72 -6.86 -27.39 -5.35
CA VAL A 72 -7.13 -27.27 -6.79
C VAL A 72 -6.11 -28.02 -7.65
N LEU A 73 -4.84 -28.08 -7.23
CA LEU A 73 -3.79 -28.78 -7.97
C LEU A 73 -3.31 -30.08 -7.29
N GLU A 74 -3.75 -30.37 -6.06
CA GLU A 74 -3.28 -31.53 -5.29
C GLU A 74 -1.75 -31.53 -5.08
N GLU A 75 -1.17 -30.33 -4.98
CA GLU A 75 0.27 -30.11 -4.85
C GLU A 75 0.63 -29.63 -3.43
N TYR A 76 1.59 -30.30 -2.80
CA TYR A 76 2.11 -29.88 -1.50
C TYR A 76 3.46 -29.16 -1.65
N TYR A 77 3.47 -27.85 -1.39
CA TYR A 77 4.66 -27.00 -1.56
C TYR A 77 5.04 -26.27 -0.27
N THR A 78 5.99 -26.81 0.48
CA THR A 78 6.35 -26.38 1.85
C THR A 78 7.09 -25.05 1.96
N ARG A 79 7.58 -24.49 0.84
CA ARG A 79 8.38 -23.24 0.83
C ARG A 79 7.76 -22.16 -0.04
N TYR A 80 6.44 -22.17 -0.19
CA TYR A 80 5.74 -21.21 -1.04
C TYR A 80 5.60 -19.86 -0.32
N SER A 81 6.39 -18.86 -0.73
CA SER A 81 6.27 -17.51 -0.20
C SER A 81 5.22 -16.71 -0.98
N SER A 82 3.97 -16.71 -0.49
CA SER A 82 2.85 -16.04 -1.15
C SER A 82 3.12 -14.55 -1.39
N TRP A 83 3.73 -13.87 -0.42
CA TRP A 83 4.12 -12.46 -0.57
C TRP A 83 5.09 -12.21 -1.72
N LYS A 84 6.02 -13.15 -2.00
CA LYS A 84 6.98 -13.01 -3.11
C LYS A 84 6.39 -13.41 -4.47
N ARG A 85 5.38 -14.27 -4.49
CA ARG A 85 4.86 -14.90 -5.71
C ARG A 85 3.56 -14.29 -6.21
N VAL A 86 2.78 -13.71 -5.31
CA VAL A 86 1.53 -13.02 -5.66
C VAL A 86 1.86 -11.60 -6.09
N SER A 87 1.30 -11.23 -7.24
CA SER A 87 1.38 -9.90 -7.83
C SER A 87 0.02 -9.20 -7.78
N HIS A 88 0.06 -7.89 -7.58
CA HIS A 88 -1.06 -6.99 -7.71
C HIS A 88 -1.16 -6.53 -9.17
N LYS A 89 -2.31 -6.74 -9.81
CA LYS A 89 -2.49 -6.52 -11.24
C LYS A 89 -2.42 -5.04 -11.59
N GLU A 90 -3.07 -4.21 -10.80
CA GLU A 90 -3.26 -2.78 -11.04
C GLU A 90 -1.92 -2.04 -10.93
N SER A 91 -1.15 -2.34 -9.87
CA SER A 91 0.17 -1.74 -9.66
C SER A 91 1.31 -2.43 -10.41
N LYS A 92 1.06 -3.63 -10.95
CA LYS A 92 2.07 -4.49 -11.58
C LYS A 92 3.25 -4.83 -10.67
N ARG A 93 3.04 -4.81 -9.35
CA ARG A 93 4.08 -5.07 -8.34
C ARG A 93 3.78 -6.34 -7.56
N SER A 94 4.82 -6.95 -6.99
CA SER A 94 4.59 -8.05 -6.06
C SER A 94 3.91 -7.52 -4.79
N MET A 95 3.08 -8.36 -4.16
CA MET A 95 2.48 -8.03 -2.86
C MET A 95 3.56 -7.84 -1.79
N GLY A 96 4.73 -8.48 -1.94
CA GLY A 96 5.91 -8.30 -1.10
C GLY A 96 6.46 -6.88 -1.17
N ASP A 97 6.65 -6.34 -2.38
CA ASP A 97 7.14 -4.97 -2.57
C ASP A 97 6.17 -3.94 -1.98
N LEU A 98 4.87 -4.16 -2.17
CA LEU A 98 3.84 -3.29 -1.60
C LEU A 98 3.80 -3.40 -0.08
N ARG A 99 4.02 -4.60 0.49
CA ARG A 99 4.13 -4.81 1.93
C ARG A 99 5.33 -4.09 2.51
N ASP A 100 6.48 -4.13 1.84
CA ASP A 100 7.70 -3.44 2.27
C ASP A 100 7.53 -1.93 2.20
N GLN A 101 6.92 -1.40 1.13
CA GLN A 101 6.53 0.02 1.07
C GLN A 101 5.57 0.38 2.20
N CYS A 102 4.59 -0.48 2.51
CA CYS A 102 3.65 -0.24 3.61
C CYS A 102 4.36 -0.15 4.98
N LYS A 103 5.46 -0.88 5.19
CA LYS A 103 6.29 -0.74 6.40
C LYS A 103 6.85 0.67 6.54
N LEU A 104 7.37 1.22 5.44
CA LEU A 104 7.94 2.57 5.38
C LEU A 104 6.91 3.68 5.63
N LEU A 105 5.63 3.42 5.34
CA LEU A 105 4.52 4.36 5.56
C LEU A 105 4.00 4.34 7.00
N SER A 106 4.34 3.33 7.79
CA SER A 106 3.86 3.24 9.17
C SER A 106 4.61 4.21 10.09
N LYS A 107 3.89 4.84 11.01
CA LYS A 107 4.46 5.84 11.95
C LYS A 107 5.37 5.25 13.03
N LYS A 108 5.55 3.92 13.09
CA LYS A 108 6.46 3.30 14.06
C LYS A 108 7.90 3.62 13.62
N ARG A 109 8.73 4.07 14.58
CA ARG A 109 10.09 4.57 14.37
C ARG A 109 10.84 3.77 13.28
N LYS A 110 11.43 4.49 12.32
CA LYS A 110 12.40 3.94 11.36
C LYS A 110 13.50 3.22 12.15
N ARG A 111 13.45 1.89 12.15
CA ARG A 111 14.51 1.04 12.71
C ARG A 111 15.65 0.98 11.70
N GLU A 112 16.88 0.76 12.15
CA GLU A 112 18.04 0.57 11.27
C GLU A 112 17.80 -0.56 10.24
N GLU A 113 17.00 -1.56 10.61
CA GLU A 113 16.53 -2.65 9.75
C GLU A 113 15.72 -2.19 8.52
N GLU A 114 15.18 -0.97 8.51
CA GLU A 114 14.35 -0.42 7.42
C GLU A 114 15.18 0.41 6.42
N VAL A 115 16.47 0.63 6.69
CA VAL A 115 17.38 1.39 5.82
C VAL A 115 17.49 0.76 4.42
N PRO A 116 17.67 -0.56 4.26
CA PRO A 116 17.71 -1.18 2.93
C PRO A 116 16.40 -0.99 2.15
N GLU A 117 15.25 -1.08 2.82
CA GLU A 117 13.94 -0.87 2.19
C GLU A 117 13.75 0.58 1.74
N LEU A 118 14.26 1.56 2.51
CA LEU A 118 14.30 2.96 2.09
C LEU A 118 15.16 3.15 0.83
N TYR A 119 16.34 2.55 0.76
CA TYR A 119 17.21 2.67 -0.43
C TYR A 119 16.61 1.98 -1.65
N LYS A 120 15.93 0.84 -1.49
CA LYS A 120 15.16 0.21 -2.58
C LYS A 120 14.08 1.14 -3.10
N GLU A 121 13.36 1.83 -2.20
CA GLU A 121 12.32 2.77 -2.58
C GLU A 121 12.89 4.02 -3.28
N ILE A 122 14.02 4.56 -2.80
CA ILE A 122 14.74 5.64 -3.48
C ILE A 122 15.12 5.23 -4.90
N TYR A 123 15.72 4.04 -5.05
CA TYR A 123 16.11 3.52 -6.37
C TYR A 123 14.90 3.34 -7.29
N ARG A 124 13.78 2.81 -6.78
CA ARG A 124 12.52 2.69 -7.52
C ARG A 124 12.00 4.03 -8.01
N LEU A 125 12.03 5.05 -7.15
CA LEU A 125 11.61 6.41 -7.50
C LEU A 125 12.55 7.04 -8.54
N GLN A 126 13.86 6.85 -8.41
CA GLN A 126 14.85 7.28 -9.41
C GLN A 126 14.59 6.64 -10.78
N GLN A 127 14.33 5.33 -10.82
CA GLN A 127 13.99 4.64 -12.07
C GLN A 127 12.68 5.15 -12.66
N THR A 128 11.70 5.48 -11.82
CA THR A 128 10.44 6.10 -12.26
C THR A 128 10.70 7.45 -12.92
N ILE A 129 11.56 8.28 -12.33
CA ILE A 129 11.97 9.58 -12.91
C ILE A 129 12.65 9.38 -14.27
N VAL A 130 13.58 8.42 -14.38
CA VAL A 130 14.26 8.12 -15.66
C VAL A 130 13.24 7.71 -16.73
N ASN A 131 12.30 6.82 -16.39
CA ASN A 131 11.26 6.38 -17.31
C ASN A 131 10.32 7.54 -17.71
N MET A 132 9.99 8.42 -16.77
CA MET A 132 9.17 9.61 -17.05
C MET A 132 9.89 10.58 -17.99
N LYS A 133 11.19 10.81 -17.79
CA LYS A 133 12.01 11.61 -18.70
C LYS A 133 12.00 11.05 -20.12
N GLN A 134 12.20 9.74 -20.27
CA GLN A 134 12.13 9.09 -21.59
C GLN A 134 10.76 9.27 -22.26
N TYR A 135 9.67 9.24 -21.51
CA TYR A 135 8.33 9.49 -22.06
C TYR A 135 8.16 10.94 -22.52
N ILE A 136 8.73 11.90 -21.78
CA ILE A 136 8.75 13.32 -22.16
C ILE A 136 9.58 13.49 -23.44
N ASP A 137 10.77 12.90 -23.50
CA ASP A 137 11.64 12.97 -24.67
C ASP A 137 10.94 12.37 -25.92
N GLN A 138 10.25 11.24 -25.77
CA GLN A 138 9.47 10.64 -26.86
C GLN A 138 8.38 11.60 -27.36
N TRP A 139 7.65 12.21 -26.42
CA TRP A 139 6.60 13.17 -26.73
C TRP A 139 7.15 14.39 -27.48
N GLU A 140 8.27 14.97 -27.01
CA GLU A 140 8.94 16.11 -27.63
C GLU A 140 9.47 15.79 -29.03
N ASN A 141 9.88 14.55 -29.27
CA ASN A 141 10.33 14.06 -30.58
C ASN A 141 9.18 13.61 -31.50
N GLY A 142 7.92 13.91 -31.16
CA GLY A 142 6.75 13.63 -32.00
C GLY A 142 6.25 12.18 -31.95
N VAL A 143 6.79 11.35 -31.04
CA VAL A 143 6.32 9.98 -30.81
C VAL A 143 5.33 10.00 -29.65
N THR A 144 4.08 9.63 -29.90
CA THR A 144 3.09 9.50 -28.82
C THR A 144 3.37 8.22 -28.02
N PRO A 145 3.80 8.32 -26.74
CA PRO A 145 4.04 7.15 -25.91
C PRO A 145 2.70 6.48 -25.54
N GLU A 146 2.74 5.17 -25.29
CA GLU A 146 1.58 4.45 -24.77
C GLU A 146 1.11 5.03 -23.43
N ARG A 147 -0.21 5.07 -23.21
CA ARG A 147 -0.78 5.61 -21.97
C ARG A 147 -0.39 4.72 -20.78
N LYS A 148 0.52 5.21 -19.94
CA LYS A 148 0.93 4.55 -18.71
C LYS A 148 0.27 5.19 -17.49
N ASN A 149 -0.42 4.38 -16.68
CA ASN A 149 -0.88 4.82 -15.36
C ASN A 149 0.32 4.83 -14.41
N TRP A 150 0.83 6.03 -14.12
CA TRP A 150 1.93 6.22 -13.19
C TRP A 150 1.42 6.15 -11.76
N GLU A 151 1.72 5.05 -11.06
CA GLU A 151 1.49 4.99 -9.62
C GLU A 151 2.63 5.66 -8.87
N VAL A 152 2.55 6.99 -8.76
CA VAL A 152 3.38 7.76 -7.84
C VAL A 152 2.61 7.95 -6.55
N VAL A 153 2.69 6.97 -5.66
CA VAL A 153 2.32 7.20 -4.26
C VAL A 153 3.43 8.04 -3.65
N SER A 154 3.22 9.36 -3.62
CA SER A 154 4.12 10.27 -2.92
C SER A 154 4.16 9.87 -1.45
N ILE A 155 5.30 9.32 -1.02
CA ILE A 155 5.64 9.28 0.40
C ILE A 155 5.92 10.73 0.77
N ARG A 156 4.88 11.51 1.07
CA ARG A 156 5.09 12.80 1.70
C ARG A 156 5.78 12.49 3.03
N PRO A 157 7.05 12.88 3.24
CA PRO A 157 7.63 12.75 4.56
C PRO A 157 6.68 13.54 5.47
N VAL A 158 6.08 12.85 6.44
CA VAL A 158 5.39 13.55 7.50
C VAL A 158 6.51 14.31 8.22
N LEU A 159 6.69 15.57 7.85
CA LEU A 159 7.56 16.48 8.55
C LEU A 159 7.12 16.36 10.01
N LYS A 160 8.07 16.03 10.90
CA LYS A 160 7.79 15.99 12.33
C LYS A 160 7.21 17.36 12.66
N LYS A 161 5.92 17.41 13.02
CA LYS A 161 5.36 18.59 13.66
C LYS A 161 6.31 18.94 14.80
N THR A 162 6.79 20.17 14.80
CA THR A 162 7.65 20.60 15.89
C THR A 162 6.82 20.58 17.17
N LYS A 163 7.41 20.14 18.31
CA LYS A 163 6.72 20.18 19.62
C LYS A 163 6.05 21.54 19.87
N ARG A 164 6.67 22.60 19.35
CA ARG A 164 6.22 23.99 19.42
C ARG A 164 4.86 24.24 18.76
N GLU A 165 4.55 23.58 17.63
CA GLU A 165 3.24 23.71 16.96
C GLU A 165 2.11 23.03 17.73
N ASP A 166 2.38 21.87 18.32
CA ASP A 166 1.40 21.15 19.13
C ASP A 166 1.15 21.88 20.46
N GLU A 167 2.20 22.45 21.08
CA GLU A 167 2.07 23.31 22.26
C GLU A 167 1.29 24.60 21.96
N ALA A 168 1.54 25.27 20.83
CA ALA A 168 0.80 26.48 20.45
C ALA A 168 -0.69 26.21 20.21
N LYS A 169 -1.03 25.08 19.58
CA LYS A 169 -2.43 24.67 19.38
C LYS A 169 -3.12 24.32 20.69
N LEU A 170 -2.41 23.62 21.58
CA LEU A 170 -2.94 23.30 22.90
C LEU A 170 -3.21 24.57 23.71
N ARG A 171 -2.28 25.54 23.68
CA ARG A 171 -2.43 26.86 24.32
C ARG A 171 -3.63 27.62 23.74
N ALA A 172 -3.75 27.70 22.41
CA ALA A 172 -4.91 28.32 21.76
C ALA A 172 -6.24 27.64 22.15
N GLN A 173 -6.25 26.30 22.24
CA GLN A 173 -7.43 25.55 22.67
C GLN A 173 -7.82 25.85 24.12
N TYR A 174 -6.84 25.96 25.03
CA TYR A 174 -7.08 26.35 26.43
C TYR A 174 -7.64 27.78 26.55
N ILE A 175 -7.11 28.71 25.77
CA ILE A 175 -7.63 30.09 25.68
C ILE A 175 -9.09 30.08 25.18
N MET A 176 -9.41 29.34 24.11
CA MET A 176 -10.78 29.22 23.60
C MET A 176 -11.75 28.58 24.60
N MET A 177 -11.28 27.62 25.40
CA MET A 177 -12.06 26.98 26.46
C MET A 177 -12.15 27.81 27.75
N LYS A 178 -11.66 29.06 27.75
CA LYS A 178 -11.64 29.96 28.92
C LYS A 178 -10.83 29.40 30.10
N GLN A 179 -9.82 28.57 29.81
CA GLN A 179 -8.92 27.97 30.80
C GLN A 179 -7.45 28.27 30.46
N PRO A 180 -7.04 29.55 30.35
CA PRO A 180 -5.64 29.91 30.08
C PRO A 180 -4.71 29.41 31.20
N ARG A 181 -3.44 29.15 30.85
CA ARG A 181 -2.43 28.64 31.79
C ARG A 181 -1.15 29.46 31.74
N GLY A 182 -0.55 29.72 32.90
CA GLY A 182 0.75 30.38 33.00
C GLY A 182 0.77 31.74 32.29
N ILE A 183 1.73 31.92 31.38
CA ILE A 183 1.91 33.17 30.62
C ILE A 183 0.74 33.54 29.69
N ASP A 184 -0.22 32.64 29.46
CA ASP A 184 -1.40 32.90 28.62
C ASP A 184 -2.51 33.67 29.36
N LEU A 185 -2.41 33.84 30.68
CA LEU A 185 -3.40 34.56 31.50
C LEU A 185 -3.53 36.03 31.08
N GLU A 186 -2.40 36.73 30.96
CA GLU A 186 -2.38 38.14 30.57
C GLU A 186 -2.97 38.36 29.18
N LEU A 187 -2.64 37.47 28.23
CA LEU A 187 -3.10 37.55 26.85
C LEU A 187 -4.60 37.25 26.75
N TYR A 188 -5.11 36.33 27.55
CA TYR A 188 -6.55 36.04 27.66
C TYR A 188 -7.32 37.21 28.27
N ASP A 189 -6.78 37.86 29.31
CA ASP A 189 -7.42 39.02 29.94
C ASP A 189 -7.47 40.23 29.00
N ILE A 190 -6.43 40.45 28.18
CA ILE A 190 -6.45 41.48 27.13
C ILE A 190 -7.56 41.17 26.10
N LEU A 191 -7.63 39.93 25.61
CA LEU A 191 -8.64 39.51 24.63
C LEU A 191 -10.08 39.56 25.17
N LYS A 192 -10.27 39.44 26.48
CA LYS A 192 -11.60 39.52 27.13
C LYS A 192 -12.07 40.96 27.32
N ASN A 193 -11.15 41.91 27.38
CA ASN A 193 -11.42 43.33 27.61
C ASN A 193 -11.44 44.17 26.31
N CYS A 194 -11.31 43.53 25.15
CA CYS A 194 -11.60 44.09 23.82
C CYS A 194 -12.99 43.64 23.36
#